data_AF-A0AAU8PDN5-F1
#
_entry.id   AF-A0AAU8PDN5-F1
#
_cell.length_a   1.000
_cell.length_b   1.000
_cell.length_c   1.000
_cell.angle_alpha   90.00
_cell.angle_beta   90.00
_cell.angle_gamma   90.00
#
_symmetry.space_group_name_H-M   'P 1'
#
loop_
_entity.id
_entity.type
_entity.pdbx_description
1 polymer ?
#
loop_
_entity_poly.entity_id
_entity_poly.type
_entity_poly.pdbx_seq_one_letter_code
_entity_poly.pdbx_strand_id
1 'polypeptide(L)'
;MSGLNSLFIHLILHLYHGLIVVGVALALSLILNGYDIKENWQKFVIATLVLGIAFELFYYFPQLLRIILLVITFLAFLKFYFGFSIARTFFISFTLYFIFLMGEVTFSIVLVFVLRIPMNVYYASPLIRLVFPFYNIPFVILAYFGHRRHWTIFRVSEQVKMPFQMVLPLLIQVTLLSFTLSELIVFAQPRPSTLVQEAVTVFTLLVSTLLSFFYIWRILRFAEREAVASAQEKLAEEMRREIDILRGQRHDFINHVQIIAALLSEGRKEELARYVKALKEGLT
;
A
#
# COMPACT_ATOMS: atom_id res chain seq x y z
N MET A 1 -23.56 40.12 -15.81
CA MET A 1 -22.85 39.92 -14.53
C MET A 1 -23.28 38.68 -13.74
N SER A 2 -24.36 37.97 -14.10
CA SER A 2 -24.80 36.74 -13.40
C SER A 2 -23.96 35.48 -13.68
N GLY A 3 -23.31 35.38 -14.85
CA GLY A 3 -22.59 34.16 -15.26
C GLY A 3 -21.23 33.93 -14.59
N LEU A 4 -20.46 34.98 -14.31
CA LEU A 4 -19.13 34.85 -13.67
C LEU A 4 -19.25 34.42 -12.21
N ASN A 5 -20.22 34.98 -11.49
CA ASN A 5 -20.48 34.60 -10.09
C ASN A 5 -20.95 33.14 -10.00
N SER A 6 -21.77 32.66 -10.93
CA SER A 6 -22.20 31.26 -10.94
C SER A 6 -21.06 30.29 -11.25
N LEU A 7 -20.15 30.64 -12.16
CA LEU A 7 -18.98 29.81 -12.47
C LEU A 7 -18.04 29.71 -11.26
N PHE A 8 -17.77 30.83 -10.60
CA PHE A 8 -16.88 30.86 -9.44
C PHE A 8 -17.43 30.03 -8.26
N ILE A 9 -18.72 30.16 -7.97
CA ILE A 9 -19.39 29.36 -6.95
C ILE A 9 -19.33 27.86 -7.31
N HIS A 10 -19.54 27.53 -8.58
CA HIS A 10 -19.43 26.15 -9.06
C HIS A 10 -18.03 25.57 -8.81
N LEU A 11 -16.98 26.30 -9.19
CA LEU A 11 -15.58 25.89 -8.99
C LEU A 11 -15.23 25.70 -7.51
N ILE A 12 -15.66 26.62 -6.64
CA ILE A 12 -15.42 26.51 -5.19
C ILE A 12 -16.10 25.27 -4.62
N LEU A 13 -17.36 25.01 -4.98
CA LEU A 13 -18.10 23.87 -4.46
C LEU A 13 -17.53 22.54 -4.95
N HIS A 14 -17.06 22.49 -6.20
CA HIS A 14 -16.40 21.30 -6.75
C HIS A 14 -15.07 21.07 -6.01
N LEU A 15 -14.23 22.10 -5.85
CA LEU A 15 -13.00 22.02 -5.08
C LEU A 15 -13.21 21.60 -3.62
N TYR A 16 -14.23 22.16 -2.98
CA TYR A 16 -14.63 21.76 -1.63
C TYR A 16 -14.98 20.26 -1.55
N HIS A 17 -15.77 19.78 -2.50
CA HIS A 17 -16.11 18.36 -2.60
C HIS A 17 -14.85 17.51 -2.80
N GLY A 18 -14.02 17.83 -3.81
CA GLY A 18 -12.78 17.10 -4.11
C GLY A 18 -11.83 17.06 -2.92
N LEU A 19 -11.64 18.17 -2.19
CA LEU A 19 -10.79 18.22 -1.00
C LEU A 19 -11.28 17.30 0.12
N ILE A 20 -12.59 17.24 0.37
CA ILE A 20 -13.17 16.34 1.38
C ILE A 20 -12.96 14.88 0.96
N VAL A 21 -13.32 14.53 -0.27
CA VAL A 21 -13.23 13.13 -0.75
C VAL A 21 -11.77 12.68 -0.74
N VAL A 22 -10.85 13.48 -1.30
CA VAL A 22 -9.41 13.16 -1.31
C VAL A 22 -8.84 13.11 0.11
N GLY A 23 -9.22 14.05 0.99
CA GLY A 23 -8.74 14.08 2.37
C GLY A 23 -9.14 12.85 3.15
N VAL A 24 -10.40 12.46 3.09
CA VAL A 24 -10.92 11.28 3.80
C VAL A 24 -10.33 9.99 3.23
N ALA A 25 -10.29 9.86 1.90
CA ALA A 25 -9.75 8.68 1.24
C ALA A 25 -8.25 8.51 1.51
N LEU A 26 -7.48 9.60 1.44
CA LEU A 26 -6.05 9.61 1.76
C LEU A 26 -5.80 9.30 3.23
N ALA A 27 -6.57 9.87 4.16
CA ALA A 27 -6.42 9.61 5.58
C ALA A 27 -6.62 8.12 5.89
N LEU A 28 -7.74 7.56 5.43
CA LEU A 28 -8.06 6.17 5.66
C LEU A 28 -7.03 5.24 4.99
N SER A 29 -6.62 5.54 3.75
CA SER A 29 -5.59 4.78 3.04
C SER A 29 -4.26 4.78 3.81
N LEU A 30 -3.77 5.93 4.24
CA LEU A 30 -2.52 6.06 4.99
C LEU A 30 -2.57 5.27 6.31
N ILE A 31 -3.66 5.39 7.06
CA ILE A 31 -3.86 4.67 8.33
C ILE A 31 -3.84 3.15 8.12
N LEU A 32 -4.59 2.64 7.13
CA LEU A 32 -4.65 1.21 6.83
C LEU A 32 -3.30 0.65 6.35
N ASN A 33 -2.40 1.51 5.87
CA ASN A 33 -1.03 1.19 5.49
C ASN A 33 0.02 1.57 6.56
N GLY A 34 -0.43 1.75 7.82
CA GLY A 34 0.44 1.95 8.98
C GLY A 34 1.22 3.27 8.97
N TYR A 35 0.71 4.31 8.30
CA TYR A 35 1.31 5.63 8.34
C TYR A 35 0.72 6.45 9.51
N ASP A 36 1.59 7.04 10.33
CA ASP A 36 1.15 7.90 11.44
C ASP A 36 0.86 9.32 10.95
N ILE A 37 -0.42 9.60 10.72
CA ILE A 37 -0.92 10.92 10.31
C ILE A 37 -0.74 11.94 11.43
N LYS A 38 -0.80 11.55 12.71
CA LYS A 38 -0.73 12.49 13.83
C LYS A 38 0.64 13.14 13.91
N GLU A 39 1.69 12.35 13.75
CA GLU A 39 3.07 12.85 13.71
C GLU A 39 3.37 13.68 12.46
N ASN A 40 2.66 13.41 11.36
CA ASN A 40 2.93 14.01 10.04
C ASN A 40 1.74 14.82 9.50
N TRP A 41 0.95 15.45 10.36
CA TRP A 41 -0.32 16.08 9.97
C TRP A 41 -0.15 17.18 8.92
N GLN A 42 0.96 17.92 8.94
CA GLN A 42 1.28 18.95 7.95
C GLN A 42 1.45 18.35 6.55
N LYS A 43 2.18 17.21 6.46
CA LYS A 43 2.36 16.50 5.19
C LYS A 43 1.03 16.01 4.65
N PHE A 44 0.18 15.49 5.52
CA PHE A 44 -1.17 15.06 5.16
C PHE A 44 -2.01 16.23 4.62
N VAL A 45 -2.08 17.37 5.33
CA VAL A 45 -2.86 18.54 4.88
C VAL A 45 -2.38 19.06 3.53
N ILE A 46 -1.07 19.20 3.33
CA ILE A 46 -0.49 19.64 2.06
C ILE A 46 -0.80 18.62 0.95
N ALA A 47 -0.68 17.33 1.24
CA ALA A 47 -1.01 16.26 0.29
C ALA A 47 -2.48 16.32 -0.13
N THR A 48 -3.41 16.48 0.82
CA THR A 48 -4.84 16.64 0.53
C THR A 48 -5.12 17.87 -0.33
N LEU A 49 -4.47 19.00 -0.05
CA LEU A 49 -4.64 20.22 -0.84
C LEU A 49 -4.13 20.03 -2.28
N VAL A 50 -2.90 19.55 -2.45
CA VAL A 50 -2.30 19.37 -3.78
C VAL A 50 -3.05 18.32 -4.59
N LEU A 51 -3.34 17.16 -3.99
CA LEU A 51 -4.05 16.07 -4.68
C LEU A 51 -5.51 16.42 -4.93
N GLY A 52 -6.16 17.18 -4.04
CA GLY A 52 -7.50 17.72 -4.25
C GLY A 52 -7.55 18.70 -5.41
N ILE A 53 -6.62 19.66 -5.47
CA ILE A 53 -6.53 20.58 -6.62
C ILE A 53 -6.25 19.82 -7.92
N ALA A 54 -5.36 18.81 -7.90
CA ALA A 54 -5.09 17.99 -9.08
C ALA A 54 -6.31 17.19 -9.52
N PHE A 55 -7.07 16.62 -8.57
CA PHE A 55 -8.34 15.92 -8.82
C PHE A 55 -9.33 16.81 -9.60
N GLU A 56 -9.45 18.05 -9.16
CA GLU A 56 -10.33 19.06 -9.76
C GLU A 56 -9.85 19.53 -11.13
N LEU A 57 -8.55 19.82 -11.27
CA LEU A 57 -7.97 20.25 -12.55
C LEU A 57 -8.13 19.16 -13.61
N PHE A 58 -7.92 17.89 -13.25
CA PHE A 58 -8.05 16.78 -14.19
C PHE A 58 -9.51 16.42 -14.49
N TYR A 59 -10.47 16.88 -13.69
CA TYR A 59 -11.89 16.64 -13.92
C TYR A 59 -12.35 17.04 -15.33
N TYR A 60 -11.80 18.15 -15.85
CA TYR A 60 -12.12 18.72 -17.16
C TYR A 60 -11.49 18.00 -18.36
N PHE A 61 -10.60 17.04 -18.13
CA PHE A 61 -9.97 16.26 -19.19
C PHE A 61 -10.89 15.10 -19.63
N PRO A 62 -10.70 14.56 -20.85
CA PRO A 62 -11.38 13.34 -21.27
C PRO A 62 -11.18 12.21 -20.26
N GLN A 63 -12.22 11.41 -20.00
CA GLN A 63 -12.27 10.46 -18.88
C GLN A 63 -11.05 9.53 -18.78
N LEU A 64 -10.61 8.93 -19.90
CA LEU A 64 -9.42 8.08 -19.93
C LEU A 64 -8.15 8.85 -19.51
N LEU A 65 -7.96 10.05 -20.07
CA LEU A 65 -6.81 10.89 -19.77
C LEU A 65 -6.84 11.38 -18.31
N ARG A 66 -8.01 11.77 -17.80
CA ARG A 66 -8.23 12.13 -16.40
C ARG A 66 -7.78 11.01 -15.46
N ILE A 67 -8.24 9.78 -15.68
CA ILE A 67 -7.90 8.64 -14.82
C ILE A 67 -6.39 8.37 -14.86
N ILE A 68 -5.79 8.35 -16.06
CA ILE A 68 -4.34 8.12 -16.21
C ILE A 68 -3.54 9.20 -15.49
N LEU A 69 -3.90 10.49 -15.68
CA LEU A 69 -3.22 11.61 -15.04
C LEU A 69 -3.36 11.56 -13.52
N LEU A 70 -4.54 11.20 -13.00
CA LEU A 70 -4.73 10.99 -11.56
C LEU A 70 -3.83 9.86 -11.07
N VAL A 71 -3.86 8.69 -11.71
CA VAL A 71 -3.01 7.53 -11.35
C VAL A 71 -1.55 7.90 -11.26
N ILE A 72 -1.02 8.54 -12.30
CA ILE A 72 0.38 8.96 -12.36
C ILE A 72 0.67 10.01 -11.27
N THR A 73 -0.21 10.99 -11.09
CA THR A 73 -0.02 12.08 -10.12
C THR A 73 -0.05 11.57 -8.69
N PHE A 74 -1.03 10.74 -8.31
CA PHE A 74 -1.09 10.13 -6.98
C PHE A 74 0.14 9.26 -6.70
N LEU A 75 0.56 8.43 -7.66
CA LEU A 75 1.75 7.57 -7.49
C LEU A 75 3.02 8.40 -7.36
N ALA A 76 3.24 9.38 -8.25
CA ALA A 76 4.41 10.24 -8.20
C ALA A 76 4.44 11.05 -6.90
N PHE A 77 3.30 11.64 -6.51
CA PHE A 77 3.21 12.43 -5.30
C PHE A 77 3.47 11.58 -4.05
N LEU A 78 2.83 10.42 -3.91
CA LEU A 78 3.08 9.50 -2.80
C LEU A 78 4.54 9.02 -2.77
N LYS A 79 5.15 8.75 -3.92
CA LYS A 79 6.55 8.31 -4.00
C LYS A 79 7.53 9.41 -3.58
N PHE A 80 7.41 10.60 -4.18
CA PHE A 80 8.42 11.65 -4.04
C PHE A 80 8.18 12.53 -2.81
N TYR A 81 6.93 12.84 -2.47
CA TYR A 81 6.64 13.72 -1.34
C TYR A 81 6.71 13.00 0.01
N PHE A 82 6.18 11.78 0.11
CA PHE A 82 6.26 10.99 1.34
C PHE A 82 7.54 10.14 1.44
N GLY A 83 8.26 9.93 0.34
CA GLY A 83 9.51 9.16 0.33
C GLY A 83 9.29 7.65 0.47
N PHE A 84 8.09 7.14 0.18
CA PHE A 84 7.77 5.73 0.36
C PHE A 84 8.56 4.80 -0.57
N SER A 85 8.73 3.53 -0.18
CA SER A 85 9.21 2.49 -1.08
C SER A 85 8.22 2.30 -2.24
N ILE A 86 8.66 1.73 -3.38
CA ILE A 86 7.78 1.51 -4.54
C ILE A 86 6.60 0.60 -4.15
N ALA A 87 6.86 -0.46 -3.39
CA ALA A 87 5.83 -1.36 -2.89
C ALA A 87 4.82 -0.64 -1.99
N ARG A 88 5.30 0.13 -1.00
CA ARG A 88 4.42 0.88 -0.10
C ARG A 88 3.60 1.93 -0.85
N THR A 89 4.21 2.66 -1.78
CA THR A 89 3.52 3.62 -2.67
C THR A 89 2.38 2.92 -3.39
N PHE A 90 2.64 1.73 -3.94
CA PHE A 90 1.62 0.97 -4.65
C PHE A 90 0.46 0.54 -3.74
N PHE A 91 0.73 0.02 -2.53
CA PHE A 91 -0.35 -0.37 -1.61
C PHE A 91 -1.18 0.80 -1.13
N ILE A 92 -0.54 1.94 -0.85
CA ILE A 92 -1.25 3.17 -0.49
C ILE A 92 -2.11 3.62 -1.67
N SER A 93 -1.55 3.77 -2.87
CA SER A 93 -2.33 4.12 -4.06
C SER A 93 -3.49 3.15 -4.30
N PHE A 94 -3.25 1.85 -4.20
CA PHE A 94 -4.26 0.82 -4.40
C PHE A 94 -5.41 0.92 -3.40
N THR A 95 -5.12 1.02 -2.11
CA THR A 95 -6.14 1.22 -1.07
C THR A 95 -6.87 2.55 -1.23
N LEU A 96 -6.17 3.60 -1.63
CA LEU A 96 -6.73 4.91 -1.93
C LEU A 96 -7.76 4.82 -3.07
N TYR A 97 -7.40 4.18 -4.20
CA TYR A 97 -8.32 3.97 -5.32
C TYR A 97 -9.57 3.19 -4.91
N PHE A 98 -9.40 2.15 -4.10
CA PHE A 98 -10.54 1.39 -3.60
C PHE A 98 -11.46 2.22 -2.72
N ILE A 99 -10.91 3.04 -1.83
CA ILE A 99 -11.72 3.92 -0.98
C ILE A 99 -12.46 4.96 -1.83
N PHE A 100 -11.80 5.55 -2.84
CA PHE A 100 -12.48 6.43 -3.80
C PHE A 100 -13.63 5.71 -4.49
N LEU A 101 -13.40 4.49 -4.99
CA LEU A 101 -14.40 3.70 -5.67
C LEU A 101 -15.61 3.39 -4.77
N MET A 102 -15.36 2.96 -3.52
CA MET A 102 -16.42 2.72 -2.55
C MET A 102 -17.15 4.02 -2.19
N GLY A 103 -16.42 5.14 -2.14
CA GLY A 103 -16.96 6.48 -1.96
C GLY A 103 -17.93 6.87 -3.07
N GLU A 104 -17.54 6.73 -4.33
CA GLU A 104 -18.37 7.04 -5.51
C GLU A 104 -19.62 6.16 -5.60
N VAL A 105 -19.48 4.86 -5.31
CA VAL A 105 -20.63 3.94 -5.25
C VAL A 105 -21.58 4.35 -4.12
N THR A 106 -21.05 4.66 -2.94
CA THR A 106 -21.86 5.11 -1.79
C THR A 106 -22.54 6.43 -2.09
N PHE A 107 -21.82 7.40 -2.67
CA PHE A 107 -22.34 8.68 -3.15
C PHE A 107 -23.54 8.46 -4.08
N SER A 108 -23.38 7.59 -5.08
CA SER A 108 -24.41 7.30 -6.06
C SER A 108 -25.64 6.61 -5.44
N ILE A 109 -25.42 5.63 -4.57
CA ILE A 109 -26.50 4.91 -3.86
C ILE A 109 -27.29 5.88 -2.98
N VAL A 110 -26.60 6.66 -2.15
CA VAL A 110 -27.25 7.60 -1.23
C VAL A 110 -28.00 8.68 -2.01
N LEU A 111 -27.40 9.26 -3.04
CA LEU A 111 -28.03 10.35 -3.78
C LEU A 111 -29.26 9.87 -4.57
N VAL A 112 -29.09 8.81 -5.37
CA VAL A 112 -30.09 8.38 -6.35
C VAL A 112 -31.16 7.50 -5.71
N PHE A 113 -30.77 6.54 -4.85
CA PHE A 113 -31.71 5.55 -4.33
C PHE A 113 -32.29 5.96 -2.97
N VAL A 114 -31.47 6.50 -2.07
CA VAL A 114 -31.94 6.89 -0.72
C VAL A 114 -32.64 8.24 -0.75
N LEU A 115 -31.98 9.28 -1.29
CA LEU A 115 -32.54 10.64 -1.33
C LEU A 115 -33.44 10.91 -2.54
N ARG A 116 -33.40 10.04 -3.56
CA ARG A 116 -34.15 10.21 -4.83
C ARG A 116 -33.85 11.53 -5.54
N ILE A 117 -32.62 12.03 -5.40
CA ILE A 117 -32.15 13.27 -6.06
C ILE A 117 -31.45 12.88 -7.36
N PRO A 118 -31.98 13.28 -8.53
CA PRO A 118 -31.29 13.02 -9.79
C PRO A 118 -30.04 13.90 -9.94
N MET A 119 -29.04 13.42 -10.67
CA MET A 119 -27.75 14.11 -10.81
C MET A 119 -27.85 15.53 -11.37
N ASN A 120 -28.77 15.78 -12.29
CA ASN A 120 -29.01 17.13 -12.82
C ASN A 120 -29.43 18.14 -11.74
N VAL A 121 -30.27 17.72 -10.78
CA VAL A 121 -30.69 18.54 -9.64
C VAL A 121 -29.54 18.76 -8.66
N TYR A 122 -28.72 17.73 -8.44
CA TYR A 122 -27.48 17.86 -7.65
C TYR A 122 -26.55 18.93 -8.23
N TYR A 123 -26.26 18.88 -9.53
CA TYR A 123 -25.40 19.87 -10.19
C TYR A 123 -26.06 21.26 -10.34
N ALA A 124 -27.38 21.35 -10.29
CA ALA A 124 -28.11 22.62 -10.31
C ALA A 124 -28.10 23.33 -8.94
N SER A 125 -28.21 22.59 -7.83
CA SER A 125 -28.37 23.17 -6.49
C SER A 125 -27.04 23.37 -5.75
N PRO A 126 -26.63 24.62 -5.44
CA PRO A 126 -25.43 24.88 -4.64
C PRO A 126 -25.53 24.31 -3.21
N LEU A 127 -26.71 24.37 -2.60
CA LEU A 127 -26.93 23.94 -1.22
C LEU A 127 -26.77 22.42 -1.08
N ILE A 128 -27.30 21.65 -2.04
CA ILE A 128 -27.11 20.19 -2.05
C ILE A 128 -25.62 19.87 -2.17
N ARG A 129 -24.89 20.51 -3.09
CA ARG A 129 -23.43 20.29 -3.25
C ARG A 129 -22.61 20.65 -2.03
N LEU A 130 -23.02 21.64 -1.25
CA LEU A 130 -22.35 22.02 0.00
C LEU A 130 -22.54 20.97 1.10
N VAL A 131 -23.74 20.40 1.21
CA VAL A 131 -24.08 19.45 2.29
C VAL A 131 -23.71 18.02 1.91
N PHE A 132 -23.82 17.66 0.63
CA PHE A 132 -23.72 16.27 0.24
C PHE A 132 -22.38 15.57 0.54
N PRO A 133 -21.19 16.22 0.52
CA PRO A 133 -19.92 15.58 0.88
C PRO A 133 -19.91 14.87 2.25
N PHE A 134 -20.88 15.16 3.13
CA PHE A 134 -21.11 14.44 4.38
C PHE A 134 -21.50 12.96 4.21
N TYR A 135 -21.77 12.47 3.00
CA TYR A 135 -21.84 11.01 2.76
C TYR A 135 -20.52 10.30 3.13
N ASN A 136 -19.40 11.04 3.24
CA ASN A 136 -18.11 10.52 3.68
C ASN A 136 -17.96 10.35 5.21
N ILE A 137 -18.94 10.76 6.02
CA ILE A 137 -18.90 10.62 7.49
C ILE A 137 -18.57 9.18 7.93
N PRO A 138 -19.15 8.11 7.35
CA PRO A 138 -18.78 6.74 7.72
C PRO A 138 -17.29 6.44 7.50
N PHE A 139 -16.67 6.95 6.42
CA PHE A 139 -15.24 6.77 6.16
C PHE A 139 -14.38 7.59 7.12
N VAL A 140 -14.82 8.79 7.54
CA VAL A 140 -14.16 9.58 8.59
C VAL A 140 -14.19 8.84 9.93
N ILE A 141 -15.34 8.28 10.30
CA ILE A 141 -15.49 7.47 11.51
C ILE A 141 -14.58 6.24 11.42
N LEU A 142 -14.55 5.57 10.28
CA LEU A 142 -13.68 4.41 10.04
C LEU A 142 -12.20 4.79 10.14
N ALA A 143 -11.79 5.93 9.60
CA ALA A 143 -10.42 6.43 9.72
C ALA A 143 -10.08 6.73 11.18
N TYR A 144 -10.97 7.39 11.91
CA TYR A 144 -10.77 7.68 13.34
C TYR A 144 -10.62 6.40 14.18
N PHE A 145 -11.52 5.42 14.00
CA PHE A 145 -11.41 4.13 14.69
C PHE A 145 -10.18 3.34 14.27
N GLY A 146 -9.88 3.32 12.97
CA GLY A 146 -8.69 2.67 12.42
C GLY A 146 -7.41 3.22 13.02
N HIS A 147 -7.31 4.54 13.18
CA HIS A 147 -6.17 5.17 13.85
C HIS A 147 -6.11 4.77 15.33
N ARG A 148 -7.22 4.92 16.07
CA ARG A 148 -7.25 4.63 17.52
C ARG A 148 -6.97 3.17 17.87
N ARG A 149 -7.33 2.24 16.98
CA ARG A 149 -7.13 0.79 17.16
C ARG A 149 -5.90 0.26 16.42
N HIS A 150 -5.09 1.13 15.81
CA HIS A 150 -3.93 0.76 14.99
C HIS A 150 -4.25 -0.31 13.93
N TRP A 151 -5.35 -0.14 13.20
CA TRP A 151 -5.72 -1.04 12.12
C TRP A 151 -4.76 -0.89 10.95
N THR A 152 -3.93 -1.92 10.75
CA THR A 152 -3.01 -1.99 9.61
C THR A 152 -3.29 -3.24 8.80
N ILE A 153 -3.73 -3.07 7.56
CA ILE A 153 -3.92 -4.18 6.61
C ILE A 153 -2.56 -4.60 6.04
N PHE A 154 -1.71 -3.63 5.70
CA PHE A 154 -0.44 -3.85 5.00
C PHE A 154 0.78 -3.42 5.84
N ARG A 155 0.89 -3.98 7.06
CA ARG A 155 1.97 -3.64 8.01
C ARG A 155 3.38 -3.91 7.47
N VAL A 156 3.53 -4.91 6.60
CA VAL A 156 4.83 -5.38 6.08
C VAL A 156 5.21 -4.71 4.76
N SER A 157 4.39 -3.79 4.25
CA SER A 157 4.59 -3.16 2.93
C SER A 157 5.95 -2.47 2.73
N GLU A 158 6.61 -2.05 3.81
CA GLU A 158 7.96 -1.46 3.74
C GLU A 158 9.07 -2.48 3.44
N GLN A 159 8.91 -3.71 3.91
CA GLN A 159 9.94 -4.75 3.83
C GLN A 159 9.84 -5.56 2.53
N VAL A 160 8.68 -5.56 1.89
CA VAL A 160 8.45 -6.32 0.66
C VAL A 160 9.06 -5.59 -0.54
N LYS A 161 10.12 -6.17 -1.10
CA LYS A 161 10.62 -5.77 -2.43
C LYS A 161 9.77 -6.48 -3.49
N MET A 162 8.75 -5.80 -4.01
CA MET A 162 7.98 -6.34 -5.13
C MET A 162 8.64 -6.03 -6.47
N PRO A 163 8.83 -7.02 -7.36
CA PRO A 163 9.24 -6.75 -8.72
C PRO A 163 8.12 -5.99 -9.46
N PHE A 164 8.52 -5.00 -10.27
CA PHE A 164 7.59 -4.13 -10.99
C PHE A 164 6.59 -4.91 -11.87
N GLN A 165 7.02 -6.05 -12.42
CA GLN A 165 6.20 -6.93 -13.26
C GLN A 165 4.97 -7.51 -12.54
N MET A 166 5.03 -7.69 -11.22
CA MET A 166 3.86 -8.15 -10.44
C MET A 166 2.89 -7.03 -10.13
N VAL A 167 3.40 -5.80 -10.03
CA VAL A 167 2.63 -4.61 -9.66
C VAL A 167 1.82 -4.08 -10.84
N LEU A 168 2.41 -4.13 -12.04
CA LEU A 168 1.82 -3.52 -13.23
C LEU A 168 0.45 -4.09 -13.62
N PRO A 169 0.20 -5.42 -13.66
CA PRO A 169 -1.11 -5.97 -14.02
C PRO A 169 -2.22 -5.55 -13.06
N LEU A 170 -1.89 -5.43 -11.77
CA LEU A 170 -2.83 -5.01 -10.73
C LEU A 170 -3.21 -3.54 -10.88
N LEU A 171 -2.23 -2.70 -11.18
CA LEU A 171 -2.44 -1.27 -11.46
C LEU A 171 -3.33 -1.09 -12.68
N ILE A 172 -3.06 -1.83 -13.76
CA ILE A 172 -3.88 -1.84 -14.96
C ILE A 172 -5.30 -2.30 -14.62
N GLN A 173 -5.46 -3.39 -13.87
CA GLN A 173 -6.76 -3.92 -13.50
C GLN A 173 -7.61 -2.91 -12.71
N VAL A 174 -7.04 -2.27 -11.68
CA VAL A 174 -7.74 -1.24 -10.89
C VAL A 174 -8.10 -0.04 -11.74
N THR A 175 -7.20 0.37 -12.62
CA THR A 175 -7.44 1.49 -13.53
C THR A 175 -8.61 1.20 -14.47
N LEU A 176 -8.62 0.00 -15.06
CA LEU A 176 -9.70 -0.45 -15.94
C LEU A 176 -11.03 -0.58 -15.18
N LEU A 177 -11.02 -1.17 -13.97
CA LEU A 177 -12.22 -1.28 -13.13
C LEU A 177 -12.77 0.10 -12.75
N SER A 178 -11.89 1.03 -12.38
CA SER A 178 -12.27 2.41 -12.04
C SER A 178 -12.86 3.12 -13.27
N PHE A 179 -12.30 2.89 -14.45
CA PHE A 179 -12.84 3.39 -15.71
C PHE A 179 -14.25 2.85 -15.97
N THR A 180 -14.45 1.53 -15.90
CA THR A 180 -15.77 0.92 -16.15
C THR A 180 -16.82 1.36 -15.14
N LEU A 181 -16.46 1.50 -13.85
CA LEU A 181 -17.39 1.98 -12.83
C LEU A 181 -17.73 3.46 -13.02
N SER A 182 -16.74 4.30 -13.35
CA SER A 182 -16.98 5.72 -13.66
C SER A 182 -17.89 5.89 -14.87
N GLU A 183 -17.68 5.12 -15.95
CA GLU A 183 -18.58 5.12 -17.12
C GLU A 183 -20.00 4.74 -16.70
N LEU A 184 -20.15 3.65 -15.95
CA LEU A 184 -21.45 3.17 -15.53
C LEU A 184 -22.20 4.20 -14.68
N ILE A 185 -21.53 4.85 -13.72
CA ILE A 185 -22.16 5.84 -12.83
C ILE A 185 -22.53 7.11 -13.58
N VAL A 186 -21.66 7.62 -14.47
CA VAL A 186 -21.89 8.86 -15.20
C VAL A 186 -22.99 8.70 -16.25
N PHE A 187 -23.06 7.54 -16.91
CA PHE A 187 -24.02 7.27 -17.99
C PHE A 187 -25.26 6.49 -17.56
N ALA A 188 -25.34 6.01 -16.32
CA ALA A 188 -26.57 5.47 -15.73
C ALA A 188 -27.60 6.60 -15.56
N GLN A 189 -28.34 6.88 -16.63
CA GLN A 189 -29.67 7.43 -16.53
C GLN A 189 -30.55 6.30 -16.01
N PRO A 190 -31.08 6.35 -14.77
CA PRO A 190 -31.86 5.25 -14.21
C PRO A 190 -33.14 5.09 -15.03
N ARG A 191 -33.09 4.23 -16.05
CA ARG A 191 -34.24 3.78 -16.80
C ARG A 191 -34.75 2.53 -16.09
N PRO A 192 -36.04 2.44 -15.76
CA PRO A 192 -36.58 1.28 -15.05
C PRO A 192 -36.29 -0.05 -15.76
N SER A 193 -36.20 -0.02 -17.09
CA SER A 193 -35.91 -1.19 -17.93
C SER A 193 -34.45 -1.66 -17.91
N THR A 194 -33.49 -0.86 -17.40
CA THR A 194 -32.06 -1.20 -17.36
C THR A 194 -31.50 -1.43 -15.96
N LEU A 195 -32.30 -1.20 -14.90
CA LEU A 195 -31.88 -1.33 -13.50
C LEU A 195 -31.22 -2.67 -13.17
N VAL A 196 -31.77 -3.78 -13.68
CA VAL A 196 -31.21 -5.12 -13.44
C VAL A 196 -29.84 -5.26 -14.11
N GLN A 197 -29.67 -4.76 -15.32
CA GLN A 197 -28.39 -4.82 -16.05
C GLN A 197 -27.32 -3.99 -15.34
N GLU A 198 -27.65 -2.75 -14.96
CA GLU A 198 -26.76 -1.86 -14.22
C GLU A 198 -26.34 -2.46 -12.88
N ALA A 199 -27.30 -3.02 -12.12
CA ALA A 199 -27.02 -3.69 -10.85
C ALA A 199 -26.08 -4.89 -11.02
N VAL A 200 -26.31 -5.74 -12.04
CA VAL A 200 -25.45 -6.88 -12.36
C VAL A 200 -24.05 -6.42 -12.76
N THR A 201 -23.92 -5.34 -13.55
CA THR A 201 -22.62 -4.79 -13.92
C THR A 201 -21.87 -4.21 -12.72
N VAL A 202 -22.52 -3.40 -11.87
CA VAL A 202 -21.92 -2.90 -10.61
C VAL A 202 -21.45 -4.07 -9.75
N PHE A 203 -22.31 -5.07 -9.55
CA PHE A 203 -21.99 -6.22 -8.71
C PHE A 203 -20.80 -7.02 -9.27
N THR A 204 -20.76 -7.24 -10.58
CA THR A 204 -19.66 -7.95 -11.25
C THR A 204 -18.34 -7.20 -11.09
N LEU A 205 -18.36 -5.87 -11.24
CA LEU A 205 -17.17 -5.03 -11.07
C LEU A 205 -16.72 -4.99 -9.61
N LEU A 206 -17.66 -4.94 -8.66
CA LEU A 206 -17.36 -5.02 -7.22
C LEU A 206 -16.69 -6.36 -6.87
N VAL A 207 -17.27 -7.48 -7.31
CA VAL A 207 -16.70 -8.82 -7.09
C VAL A 207 -15.31 -8.93 -7.73
N SER A 208 -15.14 -8.41 -8.94
CA SER A 208 -13.85 -8.39 -9.64
C SER A 208 -12.80 -7.60 -8.87
N THR A 209 -13.18 -6.44 -8.33
CA THR A 209 -12.32 -5.62 -7.47
C THR A 209 -11.94 -6.36 -6.19
N LEU A 210 -12.90 -6.98 -5.51
CA LEU A 210 -12.64 -7.74 -4.27
C LEU A 210 -11.75 -8.96 -4.52
N LEU A 211 -11.92 -9.65 -5.66
CA LEU A 211 -11.03 -10.73 -6.06
C LEU A 211 -9.60 -10.21 -6.29
N SER A 212 -9.42 -9.06 -6.94
CA SER A 212 -8.10 -8.42 -7.05
C SER A 212 -7.48 -8.18 -5.68
N PHE A 213 -8.25 -7.63 -4.74
CA PHE A 213 -7.80 -7.43 -3.35
C PHE A 213 -7.32 -8.74 -2.72
N PHE A 214 -8.10 -9.81 -2.88
CA PHE A 214 -7.76 -11.12 -2.36
C PHE A 214 -6.47 -11.67 -2.98
N TYR A 215 -6.29 -11.57 -4.30
CA TYR A 215 -5.08 -12.02 -4.98
C TYR A 215 -3.84 -11.24 -4.57
N ILE A 216 -3.94 -9.91 -4.45
CA ILE A 216 -2.84 -9.06 -3.97
C ILE A 216 -2.43 -9.46 -2.57
N TRP A 217 -3.41 -9.59 -1.67
CA TRP A 217 -3.16 -10.00 -0.30
C TRP A 217 -2.49 -11.38 -0.25
N ARG A 218 -2.91 -12.31 -1.10
CA ARG A 218 -2.30 -13.65 -1.21
C ARG A 218 -0.87 -13.60 -1.74
N ILE A 219 -0.60 -12.82 -2.80
CA ILE A 219 0.76 -12.65 -3.36
C ILE A 219 1.67 -12.04 -2.30
N LEU A 220 1.19 -11.06 -1.55
CA LEU A 220 1.94 -10.46 -0.45
C LEU A 220 2.28 -11.47 0.65
N ARG A 221 1.30 -12.26 1.09
CA ARG A 221 1.52 -13.32 2.09
C ARG A 221 2.51 -14.36 1.60
N PHE A 222 2.52 -14.65 0.30
CA PHE A 222 3.49 -15.55 -0.30
C PHE A 222 4.90 -14.92 -0.29
N ALA A 223 5.04 -13.67 -0.72
CA ALA A 223 6.30 -12.95 -0.71
C ALA A 223 6.89 -12.79 0.71
N GLU A 224 6.04 -12.57 1.71
CA GLU A 224 6.42 -12.55 3.13
C GLU A 224 7.02 -13.89 3.57
N ARG A 225 6.37 -15.00 3.23
CA ARG A 225 6.86 -16.36 3.55
C ARG A 225 8.18 -16.66 2.85
N GLU A 226 8.31 -16.28 1.59
CA GLU A 226 9.53 -16.48 0.81
C GLU A 226 10.71 -15.70 1.40
N ALA A 227 10.48 -14.46 1.82
CA ALA A 227 11.50 -13.64 2.48
C ALA A 227 11.98 -14.27 3.81
N VAL A 228 11.05 -14.79 4.62
CA VAL A 228 11.39 -15.49 5.86
C VAL A 228 12.15 -16.80 5.57
N ALA A 229 11.70 -17.58 4.60
CA ALA A 229 12.36 -18.82 4.21
C ALA A 229 13.80 -18.57 3.72
N SER A 230 13.99 -17.56 2.87
CA SER A 230 15.32 -17.17 2.39
C SER A 230 16.25 -16.68 3.52
N ALA A 231 15.72 -15.93 4.49
CA ALA A 231 16.49 -15.50 5.65
C ALA A 231 16.89 -16.68 6.55
N GLN A 232 16.00 -17.65 6.74
CA GLN A 232 16.28 -18.88 7.49
C GLN A 232 17.31 -19.76 6.78
N GLU A 233 17.24 -19.88 5.46
CA GLU A 233 18.20 -20.64 4.66
C GLU A 233 19.60 -20.05 4.79
N LYS A 234 19.73 -18.72 4.67
CA LYS A 234 21.02 -18.03 4.86
C LYS A 234 21.58 -18.23 6.26
N LEU A 235 20.75 -18.14 7.29
CA LEU A 235 21.17 -18.39 8.67
C LEU A 235 21.62 -19.85 8.87
N ALA A 236 20.93 -20.80 8.27
CA ALA A 236 21.32 -22.21 8.31
C ALA A 236 22.66 -22.46 7.58
N GLU A 237 22.94 -21.75 6.49
CA GLU A 237 24.22 -21.79 5.79
C GLU A 237 25.36 -21.23 6.65
N GLU A 238 25.15 -20.09 7.32
CA GLU A 238 26.11 -19.50 8.24
C GLU A 238 26.42 -20.45 9.42
N MET A 239 25.40 -21.06 10.02
CA MET A 239 25.58 -22.07 11.07
C MET A 239 26.36 -23.30 10.60
N ARG A 240 26.12 -23.78 9.37
CA ARG A 240 26.89 -24.91 8.81
C ARG A 240 28.37 -24.56 8.68
N ARG A 241 28.68 -23.35 8.20
CA ARG A 241 30.04 -22.86 8.09
C ARG A 241 30.74 -22.79 9.45
N GLU A 242 30.05 -22.31 10.48
CA GLU A 242 30.58 -22.28 11.85
C GLU A 242 30.84 -23.69 12.41
N ILE A 243 29.94 -24.64 12.16
CA ILE A 243 30.13 -26.04 12.57
C ILE A 243 31.35 -26.65 11.88
N ASP A 244 31.57 -26.37 10.60
CA ASP A 244 32.72 -26.88 9.87
C ASP A 244 34.04 -26.28 10.39
N ILE A 245 34.05 -25.00 10.77
CA ILE A 245 35.18 -24.36 11.46
C ILE A 245 35.45 -25.05 12.80
N LEU A 246 34.41 -25.27 13.62
CA LEU A 246 34.53 -25.96 14.91
C LEU A 246 35.02 -27.41 14.75
N ARG A 247 34.59 -28.12 13.70
CA ARG A 247 35.09 -29.46 13.38
C ARG A 247 36.57 -29.44 13.02
N GLY A 248 37.01 -28.45 12.24
CA GLY A 248 38.43 -28.21 11.96
C GLY A 248 39.23 -27.96 13.23
N GLN A 249 38.78 -27.02 14.07
CA GLN A 249 39.42 -26.72 15.35
C GLN A 249 39.48 -27.93 16.28
N ARG A 250 38.40 -28.74 16.34
CA ARG A 250 38.37 -29.97 17.13
C ARG A 250 39.35 -31.01 16.60
N HIS A 251 39.42 -31.18 15.28
CA HIS A 251 40.37 -32.09 14.65
C HIS A 251 41.81 -31.68 14.96
N ASP A 252 42.13 -30.39 14.82
CA ASP A 252 43.46 -29.87 15.11
C ASP A 252 43.80 -30.01 16.60
N PHE A 253 42.85 -29.71 17.49
CA PHE A 253 43.00 -29.94 18.92
C PHE A 253 43.29 -31.42 19.26
N ILE A 254 42.52 -32.35 18.68
CA ILE A 254 42.74 -33.80 18.89
C ILE A 254 44.14 -34.19 18.40
N ASN A 255 44.56 -33.72 17.22
CA ASN A 255 45.91 -33.97 16.70
C ASN A 255 47.00 -33.45 17.65
N HIS A 256 46.85 -32.21 18.13
CA HIS A 256 47.78 -31.63 19.09
C HIS A 256 47.87 -32.45 20.38
N VAL A 257 46.74 -32.91 20.92
CA VAL A 257 46.69 -33.77 22.11
C VAL A 257 47.35 -35.14 21.84
N GLN A 258 47.12 -35.75 20.68
CA GLN A 258 47.74 -37.02 20.31
C GLN A 258 49.27 -36.92 20.20
N ILE A 259 49.78 -35.85 19.58
CA ILE A 259 51.24 -35.58 19.48
C ILE A 259 51.85 -35.40 20.88
N ILE A 260 51.19 -34.63 21.74
CA ILE A 260 51.62 -34.44 23.14
C ILE A 260 51.66 -35.78 23.89
N ALA A 261 50.61 -36.60 23.76
CA ALA A 261 50.53 -37.89 24.42
C ALA A 261 51.63 -38.86 23.93
N ALA A 262 51.90 -38.90 22.63
CA ALA A 262 52.96 -39.72 22.04
C ALA A 262 54.35 -39.33 22.57
N LEU A 263 54.72 -38.04 22.49
CA LEU A 263 56.01 -37.53 22.98
C LEU A 263 56.19 -37.77 24.48
N LEU A 264 55.11 -37.66 25.26
CA LEU A 264 55.13 -37.95 26.69
C LEU A 264 55.38 -39.45 26.96
N SER A 265 54.70 -40.34 26.23
CA SER A 265 54.85 -41.80 26.38
C SER A 265 56.24 -42.31 25.99
N GLU A 266 56.90 -41.65 25.04
CA GLU A 266 58.28 -41.95 24.60
C GLU A 266 59.36 -41.34 25.51
N GLY A 267 58.98 -40.51 26.50
CA GLY A 267 59.93 -39.84 27.40
C GLY A 267 60.71 -38.67 26.77
N ARG A 268 60.30 -38.16 25.59
CA ARG A 268 60.99 -37.11 24.82
C ARG A 268 60.68 -35.70 25.33
N LYS A 269 61.09 -35.40 26.56
CA LYS A 269 60.73 -34.17 27.28
C LYS A 269 61.15 -32.87 26.58
N GLU A 270 62.33 -32.84 25.95
CA GLU A 270 62.85 -31.64 25.27
C GLU A 270 62.08 -31.28 24.00
N GLU A 271 61.64 -32.30 23.25
CA GLU A 271 60.81 -32.12 22.07
C GLU A 271 59.39 -31.71 22.43
N LEU A 272 58.82 -32.30 23.47
CA LEU A 272 57.54 -31.89 24.02
C LEU A 272 57.56 -30.41 24.43
N ALA A 273 58.61 -29.98 25.15
CA ALA A 273 58.76 -28.58 25.56
C ALA A 273 58.85 -27.62 24.36
N ARG A 274 59.59 -28.01 23.31
CA ARG A 274 59.66 -27.23 22.06
C ARG A 274 58.32 -27.18 21.34
N TYR A 275 57.60 -28.30 21.24
CA TYR A 275 56.30 -28.37 20.58
C TYR A 275 55.25 -27.51 21.29
N VAL A 276 55.14 -27.63 22.62
CA VAL A 276 54.19 -26.82 23.42
C VAL A 276 54.53 -25.33 23.34
N LYS A 277 55.82 -24.97 23.33
CA LYS A 277 56.25 -23.58 23.13
C LYS A 277 55.82 -23.05 21.76
N ALA A 278 56.05 -23.80 20.69
CA ALA A 278 55.63 -23.42 19.33
C ALA A 278 54.11 -23.29 19.20
N LEU A 279 53.37 -24.19 19.84
CA LEU A 279 51.89 -24.17 19.87
C LEU A 279 51.37 -22.93 20.60
N LYS A 280 52.02 -22.53 21.69
CA LYS A 280 51.71 -21.30 22.43
C LYS A 280 52.00 -20.05 21.60
N GLU A 281 53.13 -20.01 20.90
CA GLU A 281 53.51 -18.89 20.02
C GLU A 281 52.58 -18.76 18.80
N GLY A 282 52.05 -19.87 18.28
CA GLY A 282 51.06 -19.86 17.19
C GLY A 282 49.63 -19.52 17.61
N LEU A 283 49.33 -19.49 18.91
CA LEU A 283 48.01 -19.13 19.46
C LEU A 283 47.87 -17.63 19.80
N THR A 284 48.97 -16.89 19.85
CA THR A 284 49.04 -15.43 20.07
C THR A 284 49.18 -14.66 18.77
#